data_AF-A0A3L8DMD5-F1
#
_entry.id   AF-A0A3L8DMD5-F1
#
_cell.length_a   1.000
_cell.length_b   1.000
_cell.length_c   1.000
_cell.angle_alpha   90.00
_cell.angle_beta   90.00
_cell.angle_gamma   90.00
#
_symmetry.space_group_name_H-M   'P 1'
#
loop_
_entity.id
_entity.type
_entity.pdbx_description
1 polymer ?
#
loop_
_entity_poly.entity_id
_entity_poly.type
_entity_poly.pdbx_seq_one_letter_code
_entity_poly.pdbx_strand_id
1 'polypeptide(L)'
;MDALGILIVIALIHCLLFFFDIFFKSCSHFPYLYFLENTGLEIRLFRLTWFTTAFNRKIIKWGMSRSRFWTAWFNAGVIITIVLLPIVIIILLKMTFSMWRAGSSSDDNLGVILEPMLPGVNVPFSEIGYYAITLAICTIVHELGHALAAAREDVQLFGIGLFIFFTIPIAYVDMNSEQTAALPLKNQLRIMCAGVWHNIILATVAAAVLVFSAWLWAPLYSLDSGVYVKTILPNSPMLGPTGLLERDVIYKLNNCPVRNSEDWYDCMLHAVQHSSPGYCVKQSFIQDYDESVPAKQKTNGVVNCCTTDSETSGSLCFEYIEGPQAAPLHLPPHSCLPARAMINQSQNFCQTSHECLSHDTHCLKPSLDNVTKIVQIKRKVNKDVLYIGHPADIYRTVDVSDWVPKYSFLHPRLPESLALFCKYITAFSGGLAFVNVAPCFFLDGQYIISILVLYLLNSIPHNKNIREATILTVTSIATLLLIINVMYLLINKLL
;
A
#
# COMPACT_ATOMS: atom_id res chain seq x y z
N MET A 1 -11.89 5.20 -12.66
CA MET A 1 -11.45 4.91 -14.03
C MET A 1 -11.02 3.46 -14.06
N ASP A 2 -11.56 2.68 -14.97
CA ASP A 2 -11.23 1.27 -15.06
C ASP A 2 -9.79 1.09 -15.53
N ALA A 3 -9.13 0.05 -15.02
CA ALA A 3 -7.80 -0.43 -15.38
C ALA A 3 -7.45 -0.28 -16.87
N LEU A 4 -8.35 -0.81 -17.71
CA LEU A 4 -8.23 -0.83 -19.15
C LEU A 4 -8.20 0.58 -19.73
N GLY A 5 -9.00 1.51 -19.19
CA GLY A 5 -9.03 2.90 -19.62
C GLY A 5 -7.68 3.60 -19.42
N ILE A 6 -7.03 3.36 -18.27
CA ILE A 6 -5.71 3.95 -17.97
C ILE A 6 -4.66 3.42 -18.96
N LEU A 7 -4.64 2.10 -19.21
CA LEU A 7 -3.70 1.48 -20.14
C LEU A 7 -3.91 1.95 -21.59
N ILE A 8 -5.17 2.10 -22.03
CA ILE A 8 -5.52 2.66 -23.35
C ILE A 8 -5.01 4.10 -23.46
N VAL A 9 -5.22 4.93 -22.45
CA VAL A 9 -4.72 6.32 -22.45
C VAL A 9 -3.20 6.35 -22.57
N ILE A 10 -2.48 5.50 -21.83
CA ILE A 10 -1.01 5.41 -21.92
C ILE A 10 -0.58 4.95 -23.32
N ALA A 11 -1.23 3.93 -23.88
CA ALA A 11 -0.95 3.46 -25.24
C ALA A 11 -1.19 4.56 -26.29
N LEU A 12 -2.31 5.30 -26.16
CA LEU A 12 -2.61 6.44 -27.04
C LEU A 12 -1.55 7.53 -26.94
N ILE A 13 -1.06 7.86 -25.73
CA ILE A 13 0.04 8.82 -25.55
C ILE A 13 1.30 8.35 -26.29
N HIS A 14 1.69 7.08 -26.14
CA HIS A 14 2.86 6.52 -26.85
C HIS A 14 2.69 6.54 -28.37
N CYS A 15 1.50 6.17 -28.87
CA CYS A 15 1.19 6.22 -30.30
C CYS A 15 1.20 7.65 -30.85
N LEU A 16 0.66 8.62 -30.09
CA LEU A 16 0.69 10.04 -30.45
C LEU A 16 2.13 10.57 -30.51
N LEU A 17 2.95 10.28 -29.50
CA LEU A 17 4.36 10.68 -29.48
C LEU A 17 5.12 10.10 -30.68
N PHE A 18 4.90 8.81 -30.98
CA PHE A 18 5.53 8.16 -32.13
C PHE A 18 5.04 8.73 -33.47
N PHE A 19 3.74 9.02 -33.61
CA PHE A 19 3.18 9.66 -34.79
C PHE A 19 3.80 11.04 -35.02
N PHE A 20 3.87 11.87 -33.97
CA PHE A 20 4.49 13.20 -34.08
C PHE A 20 5.98 13.11 -34.35
N ASP A 21 6.70 12.15 -33.78
CA ASP A 21 8.12 11.92 -34.08
C ASP A 21 8.36 11.63 -35.57
N ILE A 22 7.57 10.73 -36.16
CA ILE A 22 7.64 10.44 -37.61
C ILE A 22 7.24 11.67 -38.42
N PHE A 23 6.15 12.34 -38.04
CA PHE A 23 5.66 13.51 -38.74
C PHE A 23 6.69 14.64 -38.76
N PHE A 24 7.31 14.96 -37.63
CA PHE A 24 8.33 16.02 -37.56
C PHE A 24 9.64 15.62 -38.23
N LYS A 25 10.04 14.34 -38.20
CA LYS A 25 11.18 13.84 -39.01
C LYS A 25 10.92 14.02 -40.51
N SER A 26 9.67 13.87 -40.97
CA SER A 26 9.30 14.05 -42.37
C SER A 26 9.14 15.53 -42.77
N CYS A 27 8.40 16.32 -41.98
CA CYS A 27 8.01 17.69 -42.34
C CYS A 27 8.97 18.78 -41.84
N SER A 28 9.67 18.56 -40.72
CA SER A 28 10.58 19.54 -40.07
C SER A 28 11.93 18.89 -39.76
N HIS A 29 12.46 18.17 -40.77
CA HIS A 29 13.62 17.29 -40.63
C HIS A 29 14.79 17.94 -39.87
N PHE A 30 15.30 19.09 -40.34
CA PHE A 30 16.50 19.69 -39.75
C PHE A 30 16.28 20.29 -38.34
N PRO A 31 15.27 21.16 -38.10
CA PRO A 31 15.03 21.69 -36.75
C PRO A 31 14.71 20.62 -35.70
N TYR A 32 13.94 19.60 -36.09
CA TYR A 32 13.54 18.54 -35.17
C TYR A 32 14.70 17.58 -34.85
N LEU A 33 15.50 17.18 -35.84
CA LEU A 33 16.69 16.36 -35.58
C LEU A 33 17.70 17.09 -34.70
N TYR A 34 17.93 18.38 -34.96
CA TYR A 34 18.78 19.22 -34.11
C TYR A 34 18.25 19.32 -32.67
N PHE A 35 16.93 19.41 -32.50
CA PHE A 35 16.29 19.36 -31.18
C PHE A 35 16.49 18.01 -30.48
N LEU A 36 16.29 16.88 -31.17
CA LEU A 36 16.50 15.54 -30.60
C LEU A 36 17.96 15.31 -30.19
N GLU A 37 18.91 15.73 -31.03
CA GLU A 37 20.34 15.60 -30.75
C GLU A 37 20.76 16.44 -29.53
N ASN A 38 20.27 17.69 -29.42
CA ASN A 38 20.57 18.56 -28.29
C ASN A 38 19.91 18.14 -26.97
N THR A 39 18.72 17.55 -27.04
CA THR A 39 17.99 17.07 -25.86
C THR A 39 18.40 15.66 -25.45
N GLY A 40 19.01 14.90 -26.37
CA GLY A 40 19.33 13.49 -26.21
C GLY A 40 18.09 12.59 -26.16
N LEU A 41 16.96 13.06 -26.70
CA LEU A 41 15.71 12.32 -26.77
C LEU A 41 15.69 11.45 -28.02
N GLU A 42 15.26 10.20 -27.86
CA GLU A 42 14.91 9.33 -28.99
C GLU A 42 13.55 8.68 -28.71
N ILE A 43 12.65 8.82 -29.69
CA ILE A 43 11.30 8.28 -29.61
C ILE A 43 11.24 7.07 -30.55
N ARG A 44 10.81 5.93 -30.00
CA ARG A 44 10.45 4.72 -30.75
C ARG A 44 9.08 4.25 -30.30
N LEU A 45 8.45 3.35 -31.07
CA LEU A 45 7.15 2.81 -30.72
C LEU A 45 7.18 2.17 -29.32
N PHE A 46 6.34 2.67 -28.42
CA PHE A 46 6.25 2.30 -26.99
C PHE A 46 7.53 2.49 -26.17
N ARG A 47 8.53 3.22 -26.68
CA ARG A 47 9.81 3.44 -26.00
C ARG A 47 10.29 4.88 -26.17
N LEU A 48 10.34 5.61 -25.06
CA LEU A 48 10.96 6.93 -24.98
C LEU A 48 12.33 6.77 -24.32
N THR A 49 13.41 7.12 -25.02
CA THR A 49 14.78 7.13 -24.47
C THR A 49 15.24 8.57 -24.27
N TRP A 50 15.96 8.81 -23.18
CA TRP A 50 16.62 10.06 -22.86
C TRP A 50 18.05 9.76 -22.45
N PHE A 51 19.03 10.40 -23.10
CA PHE A 51 20.45 10.27 -22.78
C PHE A 51 21.05 11.64 -22.47
N THR A 52 21.91 11.73 -21.46
CA THR A 52 22.55 12.99 -21.10
C THR A 52 23.94 12.80 -20.53
N THR A 53 24.82 13.74 -20.84
CA THR A 53 26.17 13.85 -20.27
C THR A 53 26.27 14.95 -19.20
N ALA A 54 25.18 15.69 -18.96
CA ALA A 54 25.15 16.87 -18.10
C ALA A 54 25.54 16.58 -16.64
N PHE A 55 25.28 15.35 -16.17
CA PHE A 55 25.57 14.93 -14.80
C PHE A 55 26.99 14.39 -14.61
N ASN A 56 27.72 14.06 -15.69
CA ASN A 56 29.02 13.38 -15.63
C ASN A 56 30.00 14.13 -14.74
N ARG A 57 30.14 15.46 -14.92
CA ARG A 57 31.06 16.28 -14.12
C ARG A 57 30.72 16.26 -12.63
N LYS A 58 29.42 16.25 -12.27
CA LYS A 58 28.98 16.20 -10.88
C LYS A 58 29.23 14.82 -10.28
N ILE A 59 28.89 13.75 -10.99
CA ILE A 59 29.12 12.36 -10.58
C ILE A 59 30.62 12.13 -10.35
N ILE A 60 31.47 12.53 -11.31
CA ILE A 60 32.92 12.42 -11.20
C ILE A 60 33.44 13.19 -9.97
N LYS A 61 33.00 14.44 -9.78
CA LYS A 61 33.37 15.23 -8.59
C LYS A 61 32.94 14.54 -7.29
N TRP A 62 31.74 13.97 -7.23
CA TRP A 62 31.24 13.26 -6.06
C TRP A 62 32.04 11.98 -5.80
N GLY A 63 32.26 11.13 -6.80
CA GLY A 63 33.01 9.88 -6.68
C GLY A 63 34.47 10.08 -6.29
N MET A 64 35.10 11.18 -6.72
CA MET A 64 36.48 11.52 -6.33
C MET A 64 36.57 12.22 -4.97
N SER A 65 35.48 12.78 -4.45
CA SER A 65 35.50 13.48 -3.15
C SER A 65 35.75 12.51 -2.00
N ARG A 66 36.48 12.89 -0.94
CA ARG A 66 36.71 12.04 0.25
C ARG A 66 37.04 10.57 -0.09
N SER A 67 38.08 10.36 -0.88
CA SER A 67 38.46 9.05 -1.46
C SER A 67 38.43 7.86 -0.47
N ARG A 68 38.85 8.07 0.79
CA ARG A 68 38.81 7.04 1.84
C ARG A 68 37.39 6.57 2.17
N PHE A 69 36.44 7.50 2.22
CA PHE A 69 35.03 7.20 2.48
C PHE A 69 34.44 6.34 1.36
N TRP A 70 34.54 6.78 0.09
CA TRP A 70 33.99 6.00 -1.03
C TRP A 70 34.66 4.65 -1.20
N THR A 71 35.98 4.57 -1.02
CA THR A 71 36.65 3.27 -1.06
C THR A 71 36.14 2.34 0.05
N ALA A 72 35.92 2.83 1.27
CA ALA A 72 35.33 2.05 2.35
C ALA A 72 33.86 1.66 2.05
N TRP A 73 33.08 2.60 1.52
CA TRP A 73 31.69 2.41 1.11
C TRP A 73 31.53 1.28 0.08
N PHE A 74 32.31 1.33 -1.00
CA PHE A 74 32.27 0.29 -2.04
C PHE A 74 32.89 -1.03 -1.59
N ASN A 75 33.91 -1.02 -0.71
CA ASN A 75 34.41 -2.25 -0.10
C ASN A 75 33.31 -2.93 0.76
N ALA A 76 32.53 -2.16 1.52
CA ALA A 76 31.39 -2.70 2.27
C ALA A 76 30.35 -3.30 1.32
N GLY A 77 30.02 -2.59 0.23
CA GLY A 77 29.13 -3.10 -0.82
C GLY A 77 29.59 -4.43 -1.41
N VAL A 78 30.88 -4.58 -1.73
CA VAL A 78 31.45 -5.85 -2.21
C VAL A 78 31.26 -6.98 -1.19
N ILE A 79 31.54 -6.73 0.09
CA ILE A 79 31.39 -7.75 1.15
C ILE A 79 29.93 -8.20 1.26
N ILE A 80 29.00 -7.24 1.35
CA ILE A 80 27.56 -7.53 1.50
C ILE A 80 27.03 -8.26 0.27
N THR A 81 27.38 -7.83 -0.95
CA THR A 81 26.94 -8.48 -2.18
C THR A 81 27.49 -9.91 -2.31
N ILE A 82 28.75 -10.15 -1.95
CA ILE A 82 29.33 -11.51 -1.95
C ILE A 82 28.63 -12.41 -0.92
N VAL A 83 28.27 -11.89 0.25
CA VAL A 83 27.49 -12.65 1.25
C VAL A 83 26.07 -12.93 0.76
N LEU A 84 25.45 -11.99 0.03
CA LEU A 84 24.10 -12.13 -0.49
C LEU A 84 24.02 -13.13 -1.66
N LEU A 85 25.10 -13.27 -2.45
CA LEU A 85 25.17 -14.19 -3.60
C LEU A 85 24.76 -15.64 -3.27
N PRO A 86 25.35 -16.36 -2.29
CA PRO A 86 24.92 -17.70 -1.94
C PRO A 86 23.49 -17.75 -1.38
N ILE A 87 23.06 -16.70 -0.68
CA ILE A 87 21.68 -16.60 -0.14
C ILE A 87 20.68 -16.55 -1.30
N VAL A 88 20.92 -15.72 -2.31
CA VAL A 88 20.09 -15.61 -3.52
C VAL A 88 20.02 -16.94 -4.26
N ILE A 89 21.16 -17.62 -4.45
CA ILE A 89 21.20 -18.94 -5.11
C ILE A 89 20.38 -19.97 -4.31
N ILE A 90 20.52 -20.02 -2.98
CA ILE A 90 19.75 -20.93 -2.12
C ILE A 90 18.25 -20.63 -2.21
N ILE A 91 17.85 -19.35 -2.24
CA ILE A 91 16.46 -18.95 -2.37
C ILE A 91 15.90 -19.40 -3.73
N LEU A 92 16.60 -19.14 -4.84
CA LEU A 92 16.18 -19.59 -6.18
C LEU A 92 16.03 -21.12 -6.26
N LEU A 93 16.96 -21.86 -5.65
CA LEU A 93 16.87 -23.33 -5.58
C LEU A 93 15.69 -23.78 -4.71
N LYS A 94 15.47 -23.15 -3.55
CA LYS A 94 14.33 -23.47 -2.67
C LYS A 94 12.99 -23.18 -3.33
N MET A 95 12.85 -22.07 -4.05
CA MET A 95 11.62 -21.76 -4.80
C MET A 95 11.35 -22.82 -5.87
N THR A 96 12.38 -23.17 -6.65
CA THR A 96 12.29 -24.22 -7.69
C THR A 96 11.92 -25.58 -7.10
N PHE A 97 12.58 -25.96 -6.02
CA PHE A 97 12.32 -27.22 -5.33
C PHE A 97 10.95 -27.26 -4.64
N SER A 98 10.49 -26.12 -4.14
CA SER A 98 9.14 -25.98 -3.58
C SER A 98 8.10 -26.19 -4.67
N MET A 99 8.22 -25.52 -5.82
CA MET A 99 7.31 -25.72 -6.96
C MET A 99 7.31 -27.17 -7.45
N TRP A 100 8.48 -27.81 -7.51
CA TRP A 100 8.59 -29.21 -7.92
C TRP A 100 7.90 -30.17 -6.94
N ARG A 101 7.94 -29.89 -5.64
CA ARG A 101 7.24 -30.68 -4.60
C ARG A 101 5.77 -30.27 -4.41
N ALA A 102 5.39 -29.05 -4.79
CA ALA A 102 4.04 -28.48 -4.64
C ALA A 102 2.98 -29.11 -5.55
N GLY A 103 3.22 -30.32 -6.07
CA GLY A 103 2.16 -31.26 -6.41
C GLY A 103 1.35 -31.74 -5.18
N SER A 104 1.74 -31.37 -3.95
CA SER A 104 0.97 -31.63 -2.73
C SER A 104 1.34 -30.67 -1.60
N SER A 105 0.32 -30.09 -0.95
CA SER A 105 0.31 -29.27 0.28
C SER A 105 0.88 -27.84 0.22
N SER A 106 -0.07 -26.90 0.35
CA SER A 106 0.08 -25.50 0.74
C SER A 106 0.52 -25.40 2.21
N ASP A 107 1.84 -25.38 2.44
CA ASP A 107 2.40 -25.00 3.74
C ASP A 107 2.81 -23.52 3.65
N ASP A 108 2.02 -22.65 4.29
CA ASP A 108 2.12 -21.16 4.30
C ASP A 108 3.39 -20.61 5.00
N ASN A 109 4.40 -21.45 5.25
CA ASN A 109 5.55 -21.12 6.10
C ASN A 109 6.92 -21.10 5.39
N LEU A 110 6.98 -20.86 4.07
CA LEU A 110 8.26 -20.68 3.38
C LEU A 110 8.53 -19.23 2.97
N GLY A 111 9.66 -18.71 3.49
CA GLY A 111 10.05 -17.30 3.48
C GLY A 111 10.31 -16.67 2.12
N VAL A 112 10.44 -15.34 2.16
CA VAL A 112 10.83 -14.40 1.09
C VAL A 112 10.57 -14.95 -0.32
N ILE A 113 9.30 -15.00 -0.72
CA ILE A 113 8.93 -15.25 -2.11
C ILE A 113 9.06 -13.91 -2.85
N LEU A 114 9.92 -13.85 -3.88
CA LEU A 114 9.95 -12.71 -4.79
C LEU A 114 8.71 -12.76 -5.67
N GLU A 115 7.64 -12.14 -5.20
CA GLU A 115 6.47 -11.94 -6.03
C GLU A 115 6.68 -10.73 -6.95
N PRO A 116 6.56 -10.90 -8.28
CA PRO A 116 6.57 -9.76 -9.17
C PRO A 116 5.37 -8.86 -8.84
N MET A 117 5.62 -7.56 -8.66
CA MET A 117 4.55 -6.58 -8.53
C MET A 117 4.07 -6.19 -9.92
N LEU A 118 2.87 -6.65 -10.26
CA LEU A 118 2.21 -6.52 -11.55
C LEU A 118 1.01 -5.56 -11.40
N PRO A 119 1.05 -4.39 -12.06
CA PRO A 119 -0.08 -3.47 -12.11
C PRO A 119 -1.35 -4.18 -12.58
N GLY A 120 -2.41 -4.11 -11.77
CA GLY A 120 -3.71 -4.71 -12.04
C GLY A 120 -3.92 -6.12 -11.49
N VAL A 121 -2.87 -6.79 -11.04
CA VAL A 121 -2.97 -8.12 -10.44
C VAL A 121 -2.80 -8.02 -8.93
N ASN A 122 -1.65 -7.53 -8.46
CA ASN A 122 -1.37 -7.31 -7.03
C ASN A 122 -1.09 -5.84 -6.68
N VAL A 123 -1.11 -4.94 -7.67
CA VAL A 123 -0.98 -3.49 -7.47
C VAL A 123 -2.21 -2.79 -8.05
N PRO A 124 -2.97 -2.00 -7.25
CA PRO A 124 -4.10 -1.23 -7.75
C PRO A 124 -3.66 -0.25 -8.85
N PHE A 125 -4.46 -0.11 -9.92
CA PHE A 125 -4.17 0.85 -10.98
C PHE A 125 -4.16 2.31 -10.51
N SER A 126 -4.88 2.62 -9.42
CA SER A 126 -4.80 3.93 -8.76
C SER A 126 -3.41 4.28 -8.26
N GLU A 127 -2.55 3.27 -8.05
CA GLU A 127 -1.19 3.43 -7.54
C GLU A 127 -0.13 3.36 -8.65
N ILE A 128 -0.52 3.28 -9.93
CA ILE A 128 0.43 3.14 -11.04
C ILE A 128 1.42 4.31 -11.15
N GLY A 129 1.02 5.51 -10.70
CA GLY A 129 1.92 6.65 -10.57
C GLY A 129 3.01 6.43 -9.52
N TYR A 130 2.65 5.92 -8.34
CA TYR A 130 3.61 5.54 -7.30
C TYR A 130 4.53 4.43 -7.80
N TYR A 131 3.98 3.44 -8.48
CA TYR A 131 4.72 2.35 -9.10
C TYR A 131 5.83 2.88 -10.04
N ALA A 132 5.44 3.68 -11.04
CA ALA A 132 6.38 4.15 -12.07
C ALA A 132 7.45 5.09 -11.48
N ILE A 133 7.05 6.05 -10.63
CA ILE A 133 7.98 6.99 -10.00
C ILE A 133 8.98 6.24 -9.12
N THR A 134 8.50 5.26 -8.35
CA THR A 134 9.38 4.48 -7.48
C THR A 134 10.37 3.65 -8.28
N LEU A 135 9.91 2.97 -9.34
CA LEU A 135 10.79 2.17 -10.18
C LEU A 135 11.86 3.03 -10.88
N ALA A 136 11.51 4.24 -11.30
CA ALA A 136 12.47 5.21 -11.84
C ALA A 136 13.53 5.56 -10.79
N ILE A 137 13.13 5.85 -9.55
CA ILE A 137 14.08 6.18 -8.48
C ILE A 137 15.00 5.00 -8.17
N CYS A 138 14.46 3.78 -8.05
CA CYS A 138 15.25 2.59 -7.76
C CYS A 138 16.29 2.31 -8.87
N THR A 139 15.90 2.38 -10.14
CA THR A 139 16.83 2.18 -11.26
C THR A 139 17.87 3.31 -11.34
N ILE A 140 17.47 4.57 -11.19
CA ILE A 140 18.41 5.70 -11.18
C ILE A 140 19.44 5.56 -10.05
N VAL A 141 19.02 5.21 -8.84
CA VAL A 141 19.92 5.04 -7.69
C VAL A 141 20.88 3.86 -7.88
N HIS A 142 20.40 2.79 -8.50
CA HIS A 142 21.22 1.64 -8.88
C HIS A 142 22.35 2.04 -9.85
N GLU A 143 22.00 2.66 -10.98
CA GLU A 143 22.95 3.09 -12.00
C GLU A 143 23.90 4.17 -11.49
N LEU A 144 23.41 5.07 -10.64
CA LEU A 144 24.24 6.06 -9.95
C LEU A 144 25.32 5.37 -9.08
N GLY A 145 25.00 4.23 -8.48
CA GLY A 145 25.96 3.40 -7.75
C GLY A 145 27.13 2.97 -8.65
N HIS A 146 26.84 2.37 -9.81
CA HIS A 146 27.86 2.01 -10.79
C HIS A 146 28.66 3.22 -11.27
N ALA A 147 27.99 4.32 -11.61
CA ALA A 147 28.62 5.53 -12.10
C ALA A 147 29.59 6.15 -11.07
N LEU A 148 29.19 6.20 -9.80
CA LEU A 148 30.05 6.69 -8.71
C LEU A 148 31.25 5.78 -8.45
N ALA A 149 31.07 4.46 -8.54
CA ALA A 149 32.15 3.50 -8.38
C ALA A 149 33.14 3.57 -9.56
N ALA A 150 32.62 3.64 -10.80
CA ALA A 150 33.43 3.81 -12.00
C ALA A 150 34.25 5.11 -11.94
N ALA A 151 33.63 6.22 -11.55
CA ALA A 151 34.35 7.48 -11.32
C ALA A 151 35.42 7.37 -10.22
N ARG A 152 35.19 6.58 -9.17
CA ARG A 152 36.17 6.38 -8.09
C ARG A 152 37.36 5.54 -8.54
N GLU A 153 37.14 4.59 -9.44
CA GLU A 153 38.17 3.71 -10.01
C GLU A 153 38.77 4.25 -11.32
N ASP A 154 38.54 5.54 -11.61
CA ASP A 154 39.10 6.28 -12.76
C ASP A 154 38.70 5.70 -14.14
N VAL A 155 37.47 5.17 -14.23
CA VAL A 155 36.86 4.72 -15.48
C VAL A 155 36.09 5.86 -16.14
N GLN A 156 36.26 6.01 -17.45
CA GLN A 156 35.57 7.03 -18.22
C GLN A 156 34.05 6.77 -18.30
N LEU A 157 33.27 7.79 -17.92
CA LEU A 157 31.81 7.82 -18.05
C LEU A 157 31.43 8.56 -19.34
N PHE A 158 30.72 7.89 -20.25
CA PHE A 158 30.17 8.52 -21.45
C PHE A 158 28.89 9.28 -21.15
N GLY A 159 27.99 8.70 -20.35
CA GLY A 159 26.76 9.38 -19.94
C GLY A 159 25.83 8.48 -19.13
N ILE A 160 24.66 9.03 -18.82
CA ILE A 160 23.56 8.27 -18.22
C ILE A 160 22.36 8.35 -19.16
N GLY A 161 21.55 7.30 -19.17
CA GLY A 161 20.29 7.29 -19.87
C GLY A 161 19.15 6.77 -19.02
N LEU A 162 17.94 7.13 -19.44
CA LEU A 162 16.69 6.66 -18.90
C LEU A 162 15.78 6.36 -20.09
N PHE A 163 15.23 5.16 -20.15
CA PHE A 163 14.19 4.86 -21.09
C PHE A 163 12.93 4.37 -20.40
N ILE A 164 11.78 4.74 -20.96
CA ILE A 164 10.47 4.31 -20.48
C ILE A 164 9.89 3.39 -21.54
N PHE A 165 9.81 2.11 -21.21
CA PHE A 165 9.11 1.12 -22.03
C PHE A 165 7.68 0.99 -21.50
N PHE A 166 6.71 1.50 -22.27
CA PHE A 166 5.31 1.62 -21.85
C PHE A 166 5.15 2.37 -20.51
N THR A 167 5.05 1.68 -19.37
CA THR A 167 4.99 2.27 -18.01
C THR A 167 6.24 2.03 -17.17
N ILE A 168 7.21 1.29 -17.69
CA ILE A 168 8.38 0.78 -16.95
C ILE A 168 9.59 1.68 -17.25
N PRO A 169 9.99 2.57 -16.33
CA PRO A 169 11.23 3.31 -16.44
C PRO A 169 12.44 2.45 -16.07
N ILE A 170 13.47 2.50 -16.91
CA ILE A 170 14.73 1.79 -16.74
C ILE A 170 15.87 2.76 -17.01
N ALA A 171 16.67 3.04 -16.00
CA ALA A 171 17.91 3.80 -16.14
C ALA A 171 19.06 2.88 -16.60
N TYR A 172 20.08 3.46 -17.22
CA TYR A 172 21.35 2.79 -17.51
C TYR A 172 22.52 3.79 -17.43
N VAL A 173 23.71 3.34 -17.05
CA VAL A 173 24.96 4.10 -17.20
C VAL A 173 25.78 3.58 -18.37
N ASP A 174 26.32 4.49 -19.19
CA ASP A 174 27.25 4.17 -20.26
C ASP A 174 28.69 4.55 -19.85
N MET A 175 29.56 3.54 -19.81
CA MET A 175 30.94 3.64 -19.33
C MET A 175 31.86 2.74 -20.14
N ASN A 176 33.16 3.06 -20.13
CA ASN A 176 34.13 2.34 -20.93
C ASN A 176 34.36 0.90 -20.41
N SER A 177 33.81 -0.08 -21.14
CA SER A 177 33.88 -1.51 -20.80
C SER A 177 35.29 -2.08 -20.92
N GLU A 178 36.11 -1.59 -21.87
CA GLU A 178 37.50 -2.01 -22.03
C GLU A 178 38.37 -1.56 -20.85
N GLN A 179 38.21 -0.31 -20.43
CA GLN A 179 38.88 0.21 -19.23
C GLN A 179 38.44 -0.56 -17.98
N THR A 180 37.15 -0.84 -17.85
CA THR A 180 36.62 -1.62 -16.72
C THR A 180 37.22 -3.03 -16.69
N ALA A 181 37.29 -3.72 -17.85
CA ALA A 181 37.86 -5.06 -17.94
C ALA A 181 39.38 -5.10 -17.68
N ALA A 182 40.09 -3.98 -17.92
CA ALA A 182 41.52 -3.85 -17.66
C ALA A 182 41.85 -3.57 -16.17
N LEU A 183 40.88 -3.19 -15.33
CA LEU A 183 41.10 -2.92 -13.92
C LEU A 183 41.49 -4.18 -13.13
N PRO A 184 42.15 -4.05 -11.97
CA PRO A 184 42.32 -5.17 -11.03
C PRO A 184 40.95 -5.75 -10.61
N LEU A 185 40.87 -7.07 -10.41
CA LEU A 185 39.63 -7.79 -10.09
C LEU A 185 38.85 -7.17 -8.91
N LYS A 186 39.56 -6.67 -7.89
CA LYS A 186 38.94 -6.01 -6.72
C LYS A 186 38.20 -4.72 -7.11
N ASN A 187 38.77 -3.94 -8.03
CA ASN A 187 38.21 -2.67 -8.47
C ASN A 187 37.02 -2.94 -9.40
N GLN A 188 37.11 -3.95 -10.26
CA GLN A 188 35.96 -4.44 -11.04
C GLN A 188 34.79 -4.85 -10.11
N LEU A 189 35.05 -5.63 -9.06
CA LEU A 189 34.02 -6.00 -8.09
C LEU A 189 33.36 -4.79 -7.43
N ARG A 190 34.12 -3.73 -7.11
CA ARG A 190 33.54 -2.51 -6.54
C ARG A 190 32.55 -1.86 -7.49
N ILE A 191 32.85 -1.82 -8.79
CA ILE A 191 31.95 -1.25 -9.80
C ILE A 191 30.72 -2.15 -9.95
N MET A 192 30.89 -3.45 -10.14
CA MET A 192 29.76 -4.38 -10.37
C MET A 192 28.86 -4.55 -9.15
N CYS A 193 29.40 -4.47 -7.92
CA CYS A 193 28.59 -4.57 -6.71
C CYS A 193 27.93 -3.25 -6.30
N ALA A 194 28.29 -2.13 -6.93
CA ALA A 194 27.87 -0.81 -6.47
C ALA A 194 26.37 -0.57 -6.64
N GLY A 195 25.77 -0.98 -7.76
CA GLY A 195 24.34 -0.82 -7.99
C GLY A 195 23.49 -1.60 -6.99
N VAL A 196 23.84 -2.88 -6.77
CA VAL A 196 23.24 -3.72 -5.72
C VAL A 196 23.33 -3.04 -4.35
N TRP A 197 24.52 -2.56 -3.97
CA TRP A 197 24.74 -1.92 -2.68
C TRP A 197 23.89 -0.66 -2.47
N HIS A 198 23.79 0.21 -3.48
CA HIS A 198 22.97 1.42 -3.39
C HIS A 198 21.48 1.11 -3.27
N ASN A 199 21.01 0.05 -3.92
CA ASN A 199 19.64 -0.42 -3.75
C ASN A 199 19.38 -1.01 -2.35
N ILE A 200 20.31 -1.80 -1.79
CA ILE A 200 20.19 -2.29 -0.41
C ILE A 200 20.07 -1.11 0.57
N ILE A 201 20.91 -0.08 0.39
CA ILE A 201 20.86 1.12 1.23
C ILE A 201 19.54 1.87 1.06
N LEU A 202 19.08 2.07 -0.19
CA LEU A 202 17.82 2.75 -0.46
C LEU A 202 16.62 2.01 0.16
N ALA A 203 16.58 0.68 0.02
CA ALA A 203 15.56 -0.17 0.65
C ALA A 203 15.61 -0.07 2.18
N THR A 204 16.81 -0.12 2.77
CA THR A 204 17.00 -0.06 4.22
C THR A 204 16.58 1.30 4.78
N VAL A 205 16.92 2.40 4.10
CA VAL A 205 16.52 3.75 4.50
C VAL A 205 15.00 3.90 4.40
N ALA A 206 14.38 3.43 3.32
CA ALA A 206 12.93 3.47 3.18
C ALA A 206 12.20 2.64 4.25
N ALA A 207 12.71 1.43 4.56
CA ALA A 207 12.20 0.61 5.63
C ALA A 207 12.35 1.27 7.01
N ALA A 208 13.49 1.93 7.27
CA ALA A 208 13.69 2.69 8.50
C ALA A 208 12.67 3.85 8.61
N VAL A 209 12.43 4.60 7.53
CA VAL A 209 11.41 5.67 7.52
C VAL A 209 10.02 5.12 7.85
N LEU A 210 9.67 3.91 7.38
CA LEU A 210 8.40 3.26 7.74
C LEU A 210 8.32 2.92 9.23
N VAL A 211 9.36 2.28 9.76
CA VAL A 211 9.42 1.87 11.17
C VAL A 211 9.35 3.09 12.10
N PHE A 212 10.05 4.17 11.74
CA PHE A 212 10.06 5.41 12.53
C PHE A 212 8.96 6.40 12.15
N SER A 213 7.99 6.01 11.31
CA SER A 213 6.95 6.92 10.80
C SER A 213 6.08 7.52 11.91
N ALA A 214 5.67 6.72 12.91
CA ALA A 214 4.91 7.19 14.06
C ALA A 214 5.65 8.32 14.81
N TRP A 215 6.96 8.17 15.00
CA TRP A 215 7.78 9.18 15.65
C TRP A 215 7.98 10.43 14.78
N LEU A 216 8.22 10.24 13.48
CA LEU A 216 8.38 11.32 12.50
C LEU A 216 7.14 12.22 12.45
N TRP A 217 5.96 11.63 12.50
CA TRP A 217 4.68 12.34 12.36
C TRP A 217 4.03 12.74 13.69
N ALA A 218 4.55 12.28 14.83
CA ALA A 218 4.03 12.58 16.17
C ALA A 218 3.83 14.08 16.47
N PRO A 219 4.65 15.03 15.99
CA PRO A 219 4.39 16.45 16.21
C PRO A 219 3.10 16.97 15.53
N LEU A 220 2.70 16.35 14.42
CA LEU A 220 1.63 16.81 13.53
C LEU A 220 0.34 16.00 13.68
N TYR A 221 0.45 14.73 14.07
CA TYR A 221 -0.67 13.79 14.17
C TYR A 221 -0.71 13.12 15.55
N SER A 222 -1.90 12.74 15.98
CA SER A 222 -2.13 11.90 17.16
C SER A 222 -2.62 10.53 16.73
N LEU A 223 -1.98 9.48 17.25
CA LEU A 223 -2.42 8.09 17.10
C LEU A 223 -3.28 7.68 18.30
N ASP A 224 -4.01 6.57 18.17
CA ASP A 224 -4.86 5.97 19.22
C ASP A 224 -5.89 6.92 19.85
N SER A 225 -6.29 7.93 19.08
CA SER A 225 -7.14 9.04 19.53
C SER A 225 -8.51 9.00 18.85
N GLY A 226 -8.91 7.83 18.35
CA GLY A 226 -10.06 7.66 17.47
C GLY A 226 -9.66 7.64 16.01
N VAL A 227 -10.65 7.45 15.14
CA VAL A 227 -10.44 7.38 13.69
C VAL A 227 -10.92 8.64 13.00
N TYR A 228 -10.14 9.12 12.04
CA TYR A 228 -10.45 10.28 11.22
C TYR A 228 -11.23 9.87 9.98
N VAL A 229 -12.37 10.50 9.72
CA VAL A 229 -13.18 10.25 8.53
C VAL A 229 -12.56 10.97 7.32
N LYS A 230 -11.95 10.19 6.41
CA LYS A 230 -11.26 10.73 5.22
C LYS A 230 -12.24 11.15 4.15
N THR A 231 -13.03 10.20 3.67
CA THR A 231 -13.95 10.39 2.56
C THR A 231 -15.19 9.54 2.78
N ILE A 232 -16.34 10.09 2.40
CA ILE A 232 -17.61 9.38 2.44
C ILE A 232 -18.08 9.24 0.99
N LEU A 233 -18.45 8.02 0.58
CA LEU A 233 -18.91 7.78 -0.80
C LEU A 233 -20.19 8.60 -1.09
N PRO A 234 -20.36 9.16 -2.31
CA PRO A 234 -21.51 10.02 -2.65
C PRO A 234 -22.89 9.38 -2.46
N ASN A 235 -22.98 8.05 -2.55
CA ASN A 235 -24.22 7.29 -2.36
C ASN A 235 -24.37 6.74 -0.93
N SER A 236 -23.55 7.21 0.02
CA SER A 236 -23.58 6.74 1.40
C SER A 236 -24.83 7.24 2.12
N PRO A 237 -25.52 6.38 2.89
CA PRO A 237 -26.60 6.81 3.78
C PRO A 237 -26.09 7.62 4.98
N MET A 238 -24.76 7.75 5.16
CA MET A 238 -24.17 8.63 6.17
C MET A 238 -24.20 10.10 5.76
N LEU A 239 -24.47 10.43 4.48
CA LEU A 239 -24.56 11.81 4.03
C LEU A 239 -25.92 12.39 4.39
N GLY A 240 -25.93 13.63 4.88
CA GLY A 240 -27.14 14.36 5.22
C GLY A 240 -26.92 15.40 6.31
N PRO A 241 -27.94 16.23 6.61
CA PRO A 241 -27.83 17.30 7.60
C PRO A 241 -27.52 16.80 9.02
N THR A 242 -27.94 15.57 9.33
CA THR A 242 -27.70 14.89 10.60
C THR A 242 -26.66 13.77 10.52
N GLY A 243 -25.98 13.68 9.38
CA GLY A 243 -25.06 12.62 9.04
C GLY A 243 -23.62 12.85 9.50
N LEU A 244 -22.74 12.00 8.99
CA LEU A 244 -21.30 12.09 9.19
C LEU A 244 -20.71 13.12 8.22
N LEU A 245 -19.71 13.85 8.68
CA LEU A 245 -18.97 14.80 7.87
C LEU A 245 -17.54 14.29 7.68
N GLU A 246 -16.96 14.61 6.52
CA GLU A 246 -15.52 14.48 6.36
C GLU A 246 -14.82 15.30 7.46
N ARG A 247 -13.66 14.80 7.91
CA ARG A 247 -12.87 15.36 9.02
C ARG A 247 -13.41 15.12 10.42
N ASP A 248 -14.56 14.45 10.57
CA ASP A 248 -15.00 13.99 11.88
C ASP A 248 -13.99 13.01 12.49
N VAL A 249 -13.83 13.09 13.81
CA VAL A 249 -13.05 12.13 14.59
C VAL A 249 -13.98 11.30 15.45
N ILE A 250 -14.07 10.01 15.14
CA ILE A 250 -14.92 9.04 15.80
C ILE A 250 -14.12 8.37 16.91
N TYR A 251 -14.65 8.33 18.13
CA TYR A 251 -13.97 7.72 19.28
C TYR A 251 -14.77 6.61 19.95
N LYS A 252 -16.04 6.42 19.57
CA LYS A 252 -16.90 5.38 20.12
C LYS A 252 -18.05 5.05 19.16
N LEU A 253 -18.38 3.78 19.05
CA LEU A 253 -19.53 3.26 18.31
C LEU A 253 -20.42 2.46 19.28
N ASN A 254 -21.65 2.91 19.52
CA ASN A 254 -22.51 2.40 20.59
C ASN A 254 -21.77 2.38 21.94
N ASN A 255 -21.54 1.18 22.51
CA ASN A 255 -20.70 1.01 23.70
C ASN A 255 -19.24 0.61 23.41
N CYS A 256 -18.89 0.40 22.15
CA CYS A 256 -17.57 -0.07 21.72
C CYS A 256 -16.61 1.13 21.52
N PRO A 257 -15.52 1.22 22.29
CA PRO A 257 -14.53 2.30 22.13
C PRO A 257 -13.77 2.12 20.81
N VAL A 258 -13.49 3.22 20.12
CA VAL A 258 -12.74 3.22 18.86
C VAL A 258 -11.50 4.07 19.04
N ARG A 259 -10.31 3.47 19.07
CA ARG A 259 -9.03 4.19 19.18
C ARG A 259 -8.29 4.25 17.86
N ASN A 260 -8.43 3.21 17.04
CA ASN A 260 -7.79 3.06 15.73
C ASN A 260 -8.74 2.37 14.73
N SER A 261 -8.27 2.16 13.51
CA SER A 261 -9.00 1.60 12.38
C SER A 261 -9.39 0.14 12.60
N GLU A 262 -8.55 -0.64 13.29
CA GLU A 262 -8.87 -2.01 13.69
C GLU A 262 -10.08 -2.03 14.63
N ASP A 263 -10.06 -1.23 15.70
CA ASP A 263 -11.21 -1.07 16.61
C ASP A 263 -12.47 -0.63 15.83
N TRP A 264 -12.33 0.29 14.87
CA TRP A 264 -13.46 0.75 14.06
C TRP A 264 -14.11 -0.41 13.28
N TYR A 265 -13.31 -1.25 12.62
CA TYR A 265 -13.82 -2.38 11.86
C TYR A 265 -14.37 -3.48 12.78
N ASP A 266 -13.72 -3.76 13.90
CA ASP A 266 -14.18 -4.74 14.88
C ASP A 266 -15.49 -4.33 15.56
N CYS A 267 -15.60 -3.07 15.97
CA CYS A 267 -16.84 -2.52 16.53
C CYS A 267 -17.99 -2.57 15.51
N MET A 268 -17.69 -2.31 14.23
CA MET A 268 -18.69 -2.39 13.16
C MET A 268 -19.14 -3.82 12.92
N LEU A 269 -18.19 -4.77 12.86
CA LEU A 269 -18.49 -6.19 12.70
C LEU A 269 -19.33 -6.72 13.87
N HIS A 270 -18.98 -6.33 15.10
CA HIS A 270 -19.76 -6.65 16.29
C HIS A 270 -21.20 -6.12 16.18
N ALA A 271 -21.40 -4.90 15.66
CA ALA A 271 -22.71 -4.31 15.42
C ALA A 271 -23.53 -5.02 14.33
N VAL A 272 -22.87 -5.63 13.33
CA VAL A 272 -23.53 -6.48 12.32
C VAL A 272 -23.99 -7.80 12.92
N GLN A 273 -23.14 -8.44 13.71
CA GLN A 273 -23.39 -9.80 14.23
C GLN A 273 -24.41 -9.84 15.38
N HIS A 274 -24.44 -8.82 16.23
CA HIS A 274 -25.28 -8.80 17.42
C HIS A 274 -26.59 -8.02 17.21
N SER A 275 -27.60 -8.35 18.01
CA SER A 275 -28.87 -7.59 18.01
C SER A 275 -28.66 -6.17 18.54
N SER A 276 -29.46 -5.20 18.07
CA SER A 276 -29.37 -3.83 18.57
C SER A 276 -29.59 -3.80 20.09
N PRO A 277 -28.76 -3.04 20.82
CA PRO A 277 -28.93 -2.92 22.26
C PRO A 277 -30.22 -2.16 22.57
N GLY A 278 -30.84 -2.48 23.70
CA GLY A 278 -31.85 -1.64 24.33
C GLY A 278 -31.21 -0.47 25.08
N TYR A 279 -32.05 0.44 25.55
CA TYR A 279 -31.68 1.65 26.26
C TYR A 279 -32.42 1.72 27.60
N CYS A 280 -31.71 2.05 28.67
CA CYS A 280 -32.33 2.34 29.98
C CYS A 280 -32.88 3.76 29.98
N VAL A 281 -34.20 3.88 30.04
CA VAL A 281 -34.94 5.15 29.93
C VAL A 281 -35.77 5.36 31.20
N LYS A 282 -35.82 6.61 31.69
CA LYS A 282 -36.61 6.95 32.88
C LYS A 282 -38.11 6.90 32.58
N GLN A 283 -38.92 6.46 33.54
CA GLN A 283 -40.38 6.42 33.41
C GLN A 283 -41.00 7.79 33.08
N SER A 284 -40.53 8.86 33.72
CA SER A 284 -40.94 10.25 33.40
C SER A 284 -40.81 10.60 31.92
N PHE A 285 -39.69 10.23 31.28
CA PHE A 285 -39.49 10.50 29.85
C PHE A 285 -40.50 9.77 28.97
N ILE A 286 -40.86 8.53 29.34
CA ILE A 286 -41.87 7.76 28.60
C ILE A 286 -43.23 8.47 28.72
N GLN A 287 -43.62 8.89 29.92
CA GLN A 287 -44.89 9.57 30.17
C GLN A 287 -45.00 10.92 29.43
N ASP A 288 -43.90 11.65 29.30
CA ASP A 288 -43.87 12.97 28.68
C ASP A 288 -43.87 12.94 27.14
N TYR A 289 -43.34 11.87 26.53
CA TYR A 289 -43.05 11.82 25.08
C TYR A 289 -43.72 10.66 24.33
N ASP A 290 -44.43 9.74 25.00
CA ASP A 290 -45.07 8.61 24.32
C ASP A 290 -46.27 9.08 23.47
N GLU A 291 -46.15 8.90 22.16
CA GLU A 291 -47.21 9.16 21.17
C GLU A 291 -47.77 7.84 20.59
N SER A 292 -47.74 6.76 21.37
CA SER A 292 -48.11 5.42 20.89
C SER A 292 -49.56 5.34 20.41
N VAL A 293 -49.73 4.67 19.27
CA VAL A 293 -51.02 4.26 18.71
C VAL A 293 -51.15 2.74 18.76
N PRO A 294 -52.36 2.16 18.62
CA PRO A 294 -52.54 0.70 18.63
C PRO A 294 -51.58 0.01 17.67
N ALA A 295 -50.81 -0.93 18.22
CA ALA A 295 -49.76 -1.66 17.54
C ALA A 295 -50.25 -2.31 16.23
N LYS A 296 -49.57 -1.99 15.13
CA LYS A 296 -49.79 -2.59 13.81
C LYS A 296 -48.63 -3.52 13.49
N GLN A 297 -48.93 -4.77 13.18
CA GLN A 297 -47.90 -5.74 12.78
C GLN A 297 -47.57 -5.54 11.29
N LYS A 298 -46.30 -5.30 10.97
CA LYS A 298 -45.79 -5.29 9.59
C LYS A 298 -45.51 -6.73 9.12
N THR A 299 -45.38 -6.93 7.81
CA THR A 299 -45.21 -8.25 7.14
C THR A 299 -44.03 -9.09 7.64
N ASN A 300 -43.09 -8.49 8.38
CA ASN A 300 -41.85 -9.13 8.85
C ASN A 300 -41.87 -9.44 10.35
N GLY A 301 -43.03 -9.41 11.01
CA GLY A 301 -43.16 -9.61 12.46
C GLY A 301 -42.77 -8.38 13.31
N VAL A 302 -42.32 -7.30 12.67
CA VAL A 302 -42.01 -6.01 13.32
C VAL A 302 -43.30 -5.31 13.71
N VAL A 303 -43.39 -4.87 14.96
CA VAL A 303 -44.55 -4.13 15.44
C VAL A 303 -44.29 -2.64 15.34
N ASN A 304 -45.22 -1.91 14.72
CA ASN A 304 -45.17 -0.46 14.64
C ASN A 304 -46.27 0.17 15.50
N CYS A 305 -45.88 1.01 16.44
CA CYS A 305 -46.74 1.76 17.34
C CYS A 305 -46.70 3.28 17.11
N CYS A 306 -46.04 3.74 16.03
CA CYS A 306 -45.96 5.16 15.66
C CYS A 306 -46.88 5.51 14.48
N THR A 307 -47.31 6.77 14.42
CA THR A 307 -47.94 7.36 13.21
C THR A 307 -46.89 7.69 12.15
N THR A 308 -47.31 7.86 10.89
CA THR A 308 -46.40 8.27 9.81
C THR A 308 -45.76 9.63 10.09
N ASP A 309 -46.51 10.57 10.69
CA ASP A 309 -46.00 11.89 11.05
C ASP A 309 -44.93 11.80 12.16
N SER A 310 -45.17 10.97 13.17
CA SER A 310 -44.18 10.68 14.23
C SER A 310 -42.93 9.98 13.66
N GLU A 311 -43.06 9.05 12.70
CA GLU A 311 -41.91 8.43 12.02
C GLU A 311 -41.08 9.46 11.23
N THR A 312 -41.74 10.39 10.51
CA THR A 312 -41.04 11.44 9.75
C THR A 312 -40.33 12.46 10.64
N SER A 313 -40.82 12.68 11.87
CA SER A 313 -40.16 13.50 12.87
C SER A 313 -39.05 12.78 13.65
N GLY A 314 -38.84 11.48 13.38
CA GLY A 314 -37.73 10.69 13.93
C GLY A 314 -38.08 9.88 15.19
N SER A 315 -39.36 9.66 15.46
CA SER A 315 -39.82 8.74 16.50
C SER A 315 -39.80 7.29 16.00
N LEU A 316 -39.46 6.37 16.90
CA LEU A 316 -39.42 4.93 16.64
C LEU A 316 -40.28 4.21 17.67
N CYS A 317 -40.79 3.05 17.27
CA CYS A 317 -41.48 2.16 18.20
C CYS A 317 -40.46 1.37 19.02
N PHE A 318 -40.60 1.40 20.33
CA PHE A 318 -39.77 0.66 21.28
C PHE A 318 -40.62 -0.35 22.04
N GLU A 319 -40.10 -1.57 22.16
CA GLU A 319 -40.65 -2.66 22.95
C GLU A 319 -40.05 -2.63 24.35
N TYR A 320 -40.90 -2.85 25.34
CA TYR A 320 -40.49 -3.01 26.74
C TYR A 320 -39.96 -4.43 26.99
N ILE A 321 -38.74 -4.55 27.53
CA ILE A 321 -38.19 -5.84 27.96
C ILE A 321 -38.59 -6.08 29.42
N GLU A 322 -39.51 -7.03 29.64
CA GLU A 322 -39.94 -7.43 30.98
C GLU A 322 -38.81 -8.08 31.80
N GLY A 323 -38.85 -7.89 33.12
CA GLY A 323 -37.96 -8.56 34.06
C GLY A 323 -38.66 -9.68 34.83
N PRO A 324 -37.90 -10.69 35.31
CA PRO A 324 -38.46 -11.87 35.98
C PRO A 324 -39.16 -11.58 37.31
N GLN A 325 -39.21 -10.33 37.81
CA GLN A 325 -39.82 -9.99 39.10
C GLN A 325 -40.58 -8.64 39.16
N ALA A 326 -41.20 -8.16 38.08
CA ALA A 326 -42.01 -6.93 38.16
C ALA A 326 -43.51 -7.24 38.26
N ALA A 327 -44.15 -6.67 39.29
CA ALA A 327 -45.61 -6.56 39.47
C ALA A 327 -46.30 -6.05 38.18
N PRO A 328 -47.63 -6.28 37.99
CA PRO A 328 -48.33 -5.86 36.76
C PRO A 328 -48.18 -4.35 36.58
N LEU A 329 -47.34 -3.94 35.62
CA LEU A 329 -47.07 -2.55 35.33
C LEU A 329 -48.12 -1.99 34.37
N HIS A 330 -48.61 -0.78 34.65
CA HIS A 330 -49.56 -0.03 33.83
C HIS A 330 -48.96 0.57 32.53
N LEU A 331 -47.78 0.12 32.10
CA LEU A 331 -47.15 0.63 30.87
C LEU A 331 -47.59 -0.19 29.65
N PRO A 332 -47.83 0.44 28.50
CA PRO A 332 -48.12 -0.28 27.27
C PRO A 332 -46.89 -1.13 26.88
N PRO A 333 -47.09 -2.30 26.24
CA PRO A 333 -45.99 -3.18 25.85
C PRO A 333 -45.02 -2.51 24.87
N HIS A 334 -45.52 -1.52 24.11
CA HIS A 334 -44.74 -0.73 23.16
C HIS A 334 -45.05 0.75 23.31
N SER A 335 -44.03 1.59 23.13
CA SER A 335 -44.14 3.06 23.18
C SER A 335 -43.51 3.70 21.94
N CYS A 336 -44.13 4.75 21.42
CA CYS A 336 -43.60 5.53 20.30
C CYS A 336 -42.83 6.72 20.87
N LEU A 337 -41.50 6.70 20.76
CA LEU A 337 -40.65 7.70 21.41
C LEU A 337 -39.69 8.36 20.40
N PRO A 338 -39.35 9.65 20.58
CA PRO A 338 -38.35 10.33 19.76
C PRO A 338 -36.97 9.72 19.99
N ALA A 339 -36.48 8.92 19.04
CA ALA A 339 -35.33 8.05 19.21
C ALA A 339 -34.06 8.81 19.61
N ARG A 340 -33.80 9.96 18.97
CA ARG A 340 -32.61 10.78 19.27
C ARG A 340 -32.64 11.36 20.69
N ALA A 341 -33.79 11.84 21.15
CA ALA A 341 -33.93 12.40 22.49
C ALA A 341 -33.79 11.30 23.55
N MET A 342 -34.43 10.15 23.32
CA MET A 342 -34.36 8.99 24.19
C MET A 342 -32.92 8.46 24.33
N ILE A 343 -32.21 8.26 23.23
CA ILE A 343 -30.84 7.72 23.24
C ILE A 343 -29.87 8.69 23.93
N ASN A 344 -30.02 10.00 23.71
CA ASN A 344 -29.17 11.00 24.36
C ASN A 344 -29.42 11.10 25.88
N GLN A 345 -30.65 10.86 26.35
CA GLN A 345 -30.99 10.86 27.77
C GLN A 345 -30.81 9.49 28.45
N SER A 346 -30.58 8.43 27.67
CA SER A 346 -30.39 7.08 28.20
C SER A 346 -29.17 7.03 29.12
N GLN A 347 -29.31 6.31 30.23
CA GLN A 347 -28.22 6.18 31.22
C GLN A 347 -27.19 5.15 30.75
N ASN A 348 -27.66 3.98 30.32
CA ASN A 348 -26.87 2.85 29.88
C ASN A 348 -27.61 2.06 28.78
N PHE A 349 -26.86 1.23 28.06
CA PHE A 349 -27.43 0.19 27.20
C PHE A 349 -27.92 -0.99 28.06
N CYS A 350 -28.93 -1.71 27.58
CA CYS A 350 -29.45 -2.90 28.23
C CYS A 350 -29.78 -4.00 27.21
N GLN A 351 -29.55 -5.26 27.56
CA GLN A 351 -30.14 -6.41 26.86
C GLN A 351 -31.25 -7.06 27.69
N THR A 352 -31.14 -6.95 29.01
CA THR A 352 -32.11 -7.42 29.98
C THR A 352 -32.52 -6.29 30.91
N SER A 353 -33.70 -6.41 31.53
CA SER A 353 -34.24 -5.43 32.47
C SER A 353 -33.37 -5.18 33.71
N HIS A 354 -32.57 -6.16 34.14
CA HIS A 354 -31.70 -6.05 35.32
C HIS A 354 -30.48 -5.13 35.12
N GLU A 355 -30.12 -4.82 33.88
CA GLU A 355 -29.00 -3.93 33.56
C GLU A 355 -29.32 -2.45 33.85
N CYS A 356 -30.60 -2.12 34.01
CA CYS A 356 -31.05 -0.79 34.41
C CYS A 356 -31.09 -0.70 35.95
N LEU A 357 -30.05 -0.10 36.54
CA LEU A 357 -29.82 -0.07 37.99
C LEU A 357 -30.83 0.77 38.80
N SER A 358 -31.53 1.70 38.16
CA SER A 358 -32.47 2.60 38.86
C SER A 358 -33.88 2.02 38.83
N HIS A 359 -34.58 2.05 39.97
CA HIS A 359 -35.96 1.56 40.09
C HIS A 359 -36.96 2.27 39.15
N ASP A 360 -36.67 3.52 38.76
CA ASP A 360 -37.51 4.32 37.85
C ASP A 360 -37.04 4.24 36.37
N THR A 361 -36.18 3.27 36.04
CA THR A 361 -35.68 3.08 34.67
C THR A 361 -36.11 1.76 34.08
N HIS A 362 -36.42 1.80 32.79
CA HIS A 362 -36.99 0.71 32.02
C HIS A 362 -36.11 0.42 30.82
N CYS A 363 -35.91 -0.87 30.52
CA CYS A 363 -35.17 -1.29 29.34
C CYS A 363 -36.08 -1.30 28.12
N LEU A 364 -35.82 -0.39 27.17
CA LEU A 364 -36.57 -0.24 25.94
C LEU A 364 -35.71 -0.65 24.74
N LYS A 365 -36.20 -1.58 23.94
CA LYS A 365 -35.51 -2.08 22.74
C LYS A 365 -36.24 -1.62 21.48
N PRO A 366 -35.54 -1.11 20.46
CA PRO A 366 -36.20 -0.69 19.22
C PRO A 366 -36.85 -1.89 18.53
N SER A 367 -38.12 -1.75 18.14
CA SER A 367 -38.85 -2.73 17.33
C SER A 367 -38.41 -2.59 15.87
N LEU A 368 -37.35 -3.32 15.51
CA LEU A 368 -36.76 -3.35 14.18
C LEU A 368 -36.66 -4.79 13.68
N ASP A 369 -36.50 -4.96 12.36
CA ASP A 369 -36.22 -6.27 11.78
C ASP A 369 -34.80 -6.73 12.15
N ASN A 370 -34.50 -8.00 11.85
CA ASN A 370 -33.20 -8.57 12.20
C ASN A 370 -32.02 -7.91 11.45
N VAL A 371 -32.30 -7.20 10.37
CA VAL A 371 -31.29 -6.61 9.47
C VAL A 371 -31.01 -5.15 9.81
N THR A 372 -32.05 -4.35 10.08
CA THR A 372 -31.91 -2.93 10.41
C THR A 372 -31.45 -2.79 11.85
N LYS A 373 -30.33 -2.11 12.03
CA LYS A 373 -29.76 -1.81 13.35
C LYS A 373 -29.74 -0.31 13.60
N ILE A 374 -29.75 0.05 14.88
CA ILE A 374 -29.41 1.40 15.33
C ILE A 374 -27.92 1.45 15.69
N VAL A 375 -27.19 2.37 15.06
CA VAL A 375 -25.77 2.61 15.33
C VAL A 375 -25.58 4.07 15.74
N GLN A 376 -25.17 4.29 16.98
CA GLN A 376 -24.77 5.58 17.53
C GLN A 376 -23.26 5.77 17.33
N ILE A 377 -22.89 6.69 16.44
CA ILE A 377 -21.50 7.06 16.18
C ILE A 377 -21.18 8.33 16.97
N LYS A 378 -20.29 8.22 17.96
CA LYS A 378 -19.89 9.35 18.81
C LYS A 378 -18.66 10.05 18.24
N ARG A 379 -18.78 11.37 18.10
CA ARG A 379 -17.77 12.25 17.52
C ARG A 379 -17.15 13.13 18.59
N LYS A 380 -15.86 13.47 18.44
CA LYS A 380 -15.17 14.32 19.45
C LYS A 380 -15.69 15.75 19.52
N VAL A 381 -16.10 16.32 18.40
CA VAL A 381 -16.47 17.74 18.29
C VAL A 381 -17.95 17.93 17.99
N ASN A 382 -18.46 17.23 16.98
CA ASN A 382 -19.84 17.37 16.52
C ASN A 382 -20.80 16.48 17.33
N LYS A 383 -22.11 16.75 17.23
CA LYS A 383 -23.17 15.94 17.88
C LYS A 383 -23.10 14.47 17.45
N ASP A 384 -23.60 13.54 18.24
CA ASP A 384 -23.64 12.12 17.82
C ASP A 384 -24.47 11.92 16.54
N VAL A 385 -24.00 11.02 15.69
CA VAL A 385 -24.74 10.57 14.50
C VAL A 385 -25.50 9.31 14.87
N LEU A 386 -26.80 9.34 14.63
CA LEU A 386 -27.67 8.18 14.79
C LEU A 386 -27.99 7.62 13.41
N TYR A 387 -27.49 6.43 13.13
CA TYR A 387 -27.78 5.72 11.89
C TYR A 387 -28.78 4.60 12.12
N ILE A 388 -29.73 4.47 11.19
CA ILE A 388 -30.74 3.41 11.14
C ILE A 388 -30.60 2.75 9.78
N GLY A 389 -30.19 1.47 9.77
CA GLY A 389 -29.95 0.73 8.53
C GLY A 389 -29.04 -0.47 8.76
N HIS A 390 -28.48 -1.03 7.70
CA HIS A 390 -27.56 -2.15 7.81
C HIS A 390 -26.14 -1.63 8.11
N PRO A 391 -25.48 -2.01 9.22
CA PRO A 391 -24.16 -1.44 9.58
C PRO A 391 -23.06 -1.65 8.50
N ALA A 392 -23.15 -2.71 7.70
CA ALA A 392 -22.28 -2.93 6.54
C ALA A 392 -22.30 -1.79 5.51
N ASP A 393 -23.35 -0.97 5.42
CA ASP A 393 -23.37 0.19 4.55
C ASP A 393 -22.36 1.24 5.03
N ILE A 394 -22.23 1.42 6.35
CA ILE A 394 -21.19 2.28 6.94
C ILE A 394 -19.81 1.72 6.60
N TYR A 395 -19.61 0.42 6.83
CA TYR A 395 -18.35 -0.28 6.57
C TYR A 395 -17.84 -0.07 5.13
N ARG A 396 -18.75 -0.12 4.15
CA ARG A 396 -18.39 -0.01 2.72
C ARG A 396 -18.28 1.42 2.21
N THR A 397 -18.91 2.38 2.87
CA THR A 397 -19.07 3.74 2.33
C THR A 397 -18.27 4.82 3.07
N VAL A 398 -17.72 4.51 4.25
CA VAL A 398 -16.92 5.44 5.05
C VAL A 398 -15.46 4.98 5.08
N ASP A 399 -14.57 5.78 4.49
CA ASP A 399 -13.13 5.56 4.55
C ASP A 399 -12.53 6.31 5.75
N VAL A 400 -11.75 5.61 6.57
CA VAL A 400 -11.20 6.12 7.84
C VAL A 400 -9.67 6.02 7.88
N SER A 401 -9.03 6.85 8.71
CA SER A 401 -7.58 6.85 8.94
C SER A 401 -7.24 6.89 10.43
N ASP A 402 -6.13 6.24 10.78
CA ASP A 402 -5.53 6.31 12.12
C ASP A 402 -4.83 7.63 12.41
N TRP A 403 -4.44 8.36 11.35
CA TRP A 403 -3.69 9.59 11.47
C TRP A 403 -4.62 10.77 11.76
N VAL A 404 -4.95 10.99 13.03
CA VAL A 404 -5.77 12.14 13.44
C VAL A 404 -4.92 13.41 13.43
N PRO A 405 -5.20 14.41 12.56
CA PRO A 405 -4.42 15.63 12.48
C PRO A 405 -4.62 16.51 13.71
N LYS A 406 -3.54 17.08 14.25
CA LYS A 406 -3.59 18.06 15.35
C LYS A 406 -4.02 19.45 14.89
N TYR A 407 -3.84 19.74 13.60
CA TYR A 407 -4.14 21.03 12.98
C TYR A 407 -5.08 20.85 11.78
N SER A 408 -6.04 21.76 11.59
CA SER A 408 -7.11 21.65 10.58
C SER A 408 -6.66 21.71 9.12
N PHE A 409 -5.46 22.24 8.85
CA PHE A 409 -4.86 22.30 7.50
C PHE A 409 -4.17 20.98 7.11
N LEU A 410 -3.92 20.09 8.06
CA LEU A 410 -3.28 18.81 7.81
C LEU A 410 -4.31 17.77 7.36
N HIS A 411 -3.88 16.89 6.44
CA HIS A 411 -4.69 15.77 5.98
C HIS A 411 -3.94 14.45 6.25
N PRO A 412 -4.65 13.37 6.62
CA PRO A 412 -4.04 12.03 6.75
C PRO A 412 -3.34 11.49 5.50
N ARG A 413 -3.57 12.08 4.33
CA ARG A 413 -3.00 11.62 3.06
C ARG A 413 -1.48 11.76 3.03
N LEU A 414 -0.90 12.73 3.75
CA LEU A 414 0.55 12.95 3.76
C LEU A 414 1.32 11.76 4.37
N PRO A 415 1.05 11.34 5.63
CA PRO A 415 1.72 10.18 6.20
C PRO A 415 1.39 8.89 5.44
N GLU A 416 0.15 8.73 4.97
CA GLU A 416 -0.26 7.56 4.18
C GLU A 416 0.48 7.46 2.84
N SER A 417 0.58 8.56 2.09
CA SER A 417 1.30 8.62 0.81
C SER A 417 2.80 8.38 0.99
N LEU A 418 3.42 8.96 2.03
CA LEU A 418 4.83 8.70 2.33
C LEU A 418 5.04 7.23 2.70
N ALA A 419 4.16 6.65 3.52
CA ALA A 419 4.25 5.24 3.89
C ALA A 419 4.06 4.34 2.66
N LEU A 420 3.10 4.62 1.80
CA LEU A 420 2.90 3.87 0.56
C LEU A 420 4.15 3.94 -0.34
N PHE A 421 4.70 5.14 -0.53
CA PHE A 421 5.91 5.34 -1.32
C PHE A 421 7.13 4.61 -0.74
N CYS A 422 7.35 4.67 0.57
CA CYS A 422 8.42 3.93 1.23
C CYS A 422 8.22 2.41 1.16
N LYS A 423 6.98 1.90 1.21
CA LYS A 423 6.68 0.47 0.98
C LYS A 423 7.11 0.04 -0.42
N TYR A 424 6.74 0.81 -1.44
CA TYR A 424 7.18 0.57 -2.82
C TYR A 424 8.70 0.65 -2.97
N ILE A 425 9.37 1.66 -2.39
CA ILE A 425 10.84 1.77 -2.48
C ILE A 425 11.50 0.55 -1.84
N THR A 426 11.03 0.14 -0.66
CA THR A 426 11.57 -1.02 0.06
C THR A 426 11.44 -2.28 -0.79
N ALA A 427 10.25 -2.51 -1.36
CA ALA A 427 9.98 -3.68 -2.20
C ALA A 427 10.77 -3.66 -3.51
N PHE A 428 10.71 -2.58 -4.29
CA PHE A 428 11.39 -2.50 -5.59
C PHE A 428 12.90 -2.45 -5.48
N SER A 429 13.43 -1.63 -4.56
CA SER A 429 14.86 -1.51 -4.41
C SER A 429 15.47 -2.81 -3.84
N GLY A 430 14.80 -3.42 -2.86
CA GLY A 430 15.18 -4.75 -2.34
C GLY A 430 15.08 -5.84 -3.41
N GLY A 431 14.00 -5.85 -4.20
CA GLY A 431 13.80 -6.77 -5.31
C GLY A 431 14.85 -6.62 -6.42
N LEU A 432 15.14 -5.39 -6.86
CA LEU A 432 16.21 -5.12 -7.83
C LEU A 432 17.58 -5.53 -7.27
N ALA A 433 17.87 -5.30 -5.99
CA ALA A 433 19.11 -5.77 -5.38
C ALA A 433 19.19 -7.30 -5.42
N PHE A 434 18.12 -8.01 -5.05
CA PHE A 434 18.08 -9.46 -5.10
C PHE A 434 18.31 -9.99 -6.53
N VAL A 435 17.56 -9.46 -7.50
CA VAL A 435 17.61 -9.91 -8.90
C VAL A 435 18.99 -9.63 -9.48
N ASN A 436 19.56 -8.45 -9.27
CA ASN A 436 20.90 -8.11 -9.79
C ASN A 436 22.04 -8.87 -9.12
N VAL A 437 21.84 -9.47 -7.94
CA VAL A 437 22.83 -10.39 -7.36
C VAL A 437 22.79 -11.76 -8.01
N ALA A 438 21.63 -12.21 -8.50
CA ALA A 438 21.51 -13.52 -9.13
C ALA A 438 22.46 -13.61 -10.35
N PRO A 439 23.21 -14.71 -10.51
CA PRO A 439 24.15 -14.85 -11.61
C PRO A 439 23.43 -15.16 -12.94
N CYS A 440 22.50 -14.31 -13.36
CA CYS A 440 21.72 -14.49 -14.58
C CYS A 440 22.24 -13.59 -15.70
N PHE A 441 21.95 -13.96 -16.95
CA PHE A 441 22.33 -13.13 -18.10
C PHE A 441 21.72 -11.73 -18.03
N PHE A 442 22.49 -10.74 -18.47
CA PHE A 442 22.13 -9.31 -18.50
C PHE A 442 21.96 -8.63 -17.13
N LEU A 443 22.32 -9.30 -16.03
CA LEU A 443 22.31 -8.76 -14.68
C LEU A 443 23.74 -8.62 -14.13
N ASP A 444 23.93 -7.77 -13.12
CA ASP A 444 25.25 -7.57 -12.49
C ASP A 444 25.89 -8.86 -12.01
N GLY A 445 25.08 -9.78 -11.49
CA GLY A 445 25.50 -11.07 -10.95
C GLY A 445 26.29 -11.91 -11.93
N GLN A 446 26.04 -11.80 -13.24
CA GLN A 446 26.86 -12.44 -14.28
C GLN A 446 28.32 -11.97 -14.22
N TYR A 447 28.53 -10.67 -14.09
CA TYR A 447 29.87 -10.09 -14.03
C TYR A 447 30.51 -10.36 -12.68
N ILE A 448 29.74 -10.29 -11.59
CA ILE A 448 30.21 -10.62 -10.24
C ILE A 448 30.71 -12.07 -10.18
N ILE A 449 29.92 -13.05 -10.65
CA ILE A 449 30.35 -14.46 -10.64
C ILE A 449 31.55 -14.69 -11.55
N SER A 450 31.61 -14.03 -12.72
CA SER A 450 32.76 -14.10 -13.61
C SER A 450 34.05 -13.69 -12.89
N ILE A 451 34.03 -12.52 -12.22
CA ILE A 451 35.18 -11.99 -11.49
C ILE A 451 35.53 -12.87 -10.27
N LEU A 452 34.55 -13.43 -9.56
CA LEU A 452 34.79 -14.35 -8.45
C LEU A 452 35.42 -15.67 -8.90
N VAL A 453 34.95 -16.24 -10.02
CA VAL A 453 35.53 -17.45 -10.62
C VAL A 453 36.96 -17.18 -11.08
N LEU A 454 37.21 -16.03 -11.70
CA LEU A 454 38.56 -15.52 -12.03
C LEU A 454 39.46 -15.46 -10.79
N TYR A 455 38.96 -14.91 -9.68
CA TYR A 455 39.70 -14.76 -8.44
C TYR A 455 40.02 -16.10 -7.75
N LEU A 456 39.03 -17.00 -7.66
CA LEU A 456 39.16 -18.31 -7.00
C LEU A 456 40.03 -19.29 -7.80
N LEU A 457 39.95 -19.26 -9.12
CA LEU A 457 40.71 -20.13 -10.02
C LEU A 457 42.03 -19.49 -10.48
N ASN A 458 42.44 -18.38 -9.88
CA ASN A 458 43.70 -17.70 -10.22
C ASN A 458 44.92 -18.63 -10.07
N SER A 459 44.86 -19.58 -9.14
CA SER A 459 45.90 -20.59 -8.90
C SER A 459 45.91 -21.77 -9.88
N ILE A 460 44.91 -21.88 -10.78
CA ILE A 460 44.80 -22.95 -11.78
C ILE A 460 44.96 -22.33 -13.17
N PRO A 461 46.21 -22.12 -13.64
CA PRO A 461 46.49 -21.30 -14.82
C PRO A 461 46.06 -21.93 -16.15
N HIS A 462 45.67 -23.21 -16.18
CA HIS A 462 45.78 -24.01 -17.42
C HIS A 462 44.50 -24.38 -18.17
N ASN A 463 43.34 -23.80 -17.89
CA ASN A 463 42.18 -24.00 -18.77
C ASN A 463 41.23 -22.79 -18.79
N LYS A 464 41.53 -21.80 -19.64
CA LYS A 464 40.60 -20.71 -20.01
C LYS A 464 39.22 -21.26 -20.39
N ASN A 465 39.20 -22.37 -21.14
CA ASN A 465 37.99 -23.07 -21.56
C ASN A 465 37.16 -23.60 -20.38
N ILE A 466 37.79 -24.16 -19.33
CA ILE A 466 37.07 -24.65 -18.15
C ILE A 466 36.45 -23.47 -17.40
N ARG A 467 37.16 -22.34 -17.29
CA ARG A 467 36.64 -21.15 -16.62
C ARG A 467 35.44 -20.55 -17.35
N GLU A 468 35.54 -20.37 -18.66
CA GLU A 468 34.45 -19.87 -19.49
C GLU A 468 33.25 -20.83 -19.49
N ALA A 469 33.50 -22.15 -19.60
CA ALA A 469 32.46 -23.16 -19.47
C ALA A 469 31.78 -23.12 -18.10
N THR A 470 32.54 -22.95 -17.00
CA THR A 470 31.98 -22.86 -15.64
C THR A 470 31.10 -21.62 -15.47
N ILE A 471 31.56 -20.46 -15.96
CA ILE A 471 30.78 -19.23 -15.89
C ILE A 471 29.49 -19.40 -16.69
N LEU A 472 29.59 -19.91 -17.93
CA LEU A 472 28.44 -20.11 -18.80
C LEU A 472 27.43 -21.10 -18.22
N THR A 473 27.86 -22.21 -17.62
CA THR A 473 26.96 -23.20 -17.02
C THR A 473 26.25 -22.63 -15.82
N VAL A 474 26.96 -21.98 -14.89
CA VAL A 474 26.36 -21.35 -13.72
C VAL A 474 25.35 -20.28 -14.14
N THR A 475 25.69 -19.43 -15.11
CA THR A 475 24.78 -18.37 -15.55
C THR A 475 23.58 -18.89 -16.30
N SER A 476 23.75 -19.93 -17.12
CA SER A 476 22.65 -20.57 -17.84
C SER A 476 21.67 -21.26 -16.89
N ILE A 477 22.18 -22.01 -15.90
CA ILE A 477 21.34 -22.67 -14.90
C ILE A 477 20.59 -21.64 -14.08
N ALA A 478 21.26 -20.61 -13.55
CA ALA A 478 20.60 -19.58 -12.75
C ALA A 478 19.54 -18.81 -13.55
N THR A 479 19.82 -18.49 -14.82
CA THR A 479 18.85 -17.83 -15.71
C THR A 479 17.64 -18.72 -15.95
N LEU A 480 17.84 -20.02 -16.23
CA LEU A 480 16.75 -20.97 -16.42
C LEU A 480 15.89 -21.09 -15.15
N LEU A 481 16.52 -21.21 -13.98
CA LEU A 481 15.81 -21.25 -12.70
C LEU A 481 14.98 -19.98 -12.50
N LEU A 482 15.56 -18.80 -12.69
CA LEU A 482 14.84 -17.53 -12.53
C LEU A 482 13.63 -17.45 -13.48
N ILE A 483 13.81 -17.79 -14.75
CA ILE A 483 12.72 -17.79 -15.75
C ILE A 483 11.61 -18.75 -15.34
N ILE A 484 11.93 -19.98 -14.93
CA ILE A 484 10.92 -20.96 -14.50
C ILE A 484 10.14 -20.44 -13.29
N ASN A 485 10.83 -19.88 -12.28
CA ASN A 485 10.18 -19.32 -11.09
C ASN A 485 9.25 -18.15 -11.45
N VAL A 486 9.72 -17.20 -12.27
CA VAL A 486 8.93 -16.03 -12.67
C VAL A 486 7.73 -16.44 -13.51
N MET A 487 7.90 -17.37 -14.46
CA MET A 487 6.82 -17.86 -15.31
C MET A 487 5.75 -18.60 -14.49
N TYR A 488 6.15 -19.45 -13.55
CA TYR A 488 5.21 -20.14 -12.67
C TYR A 488 4.41 -19.15 -11.81
N LEU A 489 5.07 -18.16 -11.21
CA LEU A 489 4.41 -17.11 -10.43
C LEU A 489 3.44 -16.28 -11.28
N LEU A 490 3.81 -15.96 -12.52
CA LEU A 490 2.95 -15.25 -13.47
C LEU A 490 1.71 -16.06 -13.81
N ILE A 491 1.88 -17.36 -14.13
CA ILE A 491 0.77 -18.25 -14.50
C ILE A 491 -0.21 -18.39 -13.33
N ASN A 492 0.27 -18.66 -12.11
CA ASN A 492 -0.59 -18.82 -10.94
C ASN A 492 -1.30 -17.54 -10.48
N LYS A 493 -0.84 -16.37 -10.93
CA LYS A 493 -1.51 -15.09 -10.62
C LYS A 493 -2.46 -14.61 -11.71
N LEU A 494 -2.30 -15.11 -12.94
CA LEU A 494 -3.13 -14.73 -14.09
C LEU A 494 -4.27 -15.72 -14.37
N LEU A 495 -4.08 -16.99 -13.98
CA LEU A 495 -5.12 -18.02 -13.91
C LEU A 495 -5.78 -18.00 -12.54
#